data_AF-A0A2T7D608-F1
#
_entry.id   AF-A0A2T7D608-F1
#
_cell.length_a   1.000
_cell.length_b   1.000
_cell.length_c   1.000
_cell.angle_alpha   90.00
_cell.angle_beta   90.00
_cell.angle_gamma   90.00
#
_symmetry.space_group_name_H-M   'P 1'
#
loop_
_entity.id
_entity.type
_entity.pdbx_description
1 polymer ?
#
loop_
_entity_poly.entity_id
_entity_poly.type
_entity_poly.pdbx_seq_one_letter_code
_entity_poly.pdbx_strand_id
1 'polypeptide(L)'
;MAAPSNIFWDHAGHLHTNALYWEGFSRLLWESLRLFFYTEPPQYDGVEYREEGVPRCRVKMTIPQHPFRSQWQPIEIDVVGYCLVDTIETAALKAIHIFCNQHPMEVAGHPISLFPAIDSSDPEWNFRIAHYGHMLGDLAEETLRGTIRFMNV
;
A
#
# COMPACT_ATOMS: atom_id res chain seq x y z
N MET A 1 5.04 6.39 24.27
CA MET A 1 5.84 7.46 23.62
C MET A 1 5.24 7.67 22.24
N ALA A 2 4.80 8.88 21.91
CA ALA A 2 4.37 9.19 20.54
C ALA A 2 5.62 9.12 19.65
N ALA A 3 5.61 8.24 18.65
CA ALA A 3 6.65 8.25 17.63
C ALA A 3 6.65 9.66 16.98
N PRO A 4 7.82 10.23 16.67
CA PRO A 4 7.88 11.51 15.98
C PRO A 4 6.99 11.45 14.74
N SER A 5 6.24 12.52 14.50
CA SER A 5 5.51 12.70 13.26
C SER A 5 6.53 12.61 12.14
N ASN A 6 6.55 11.49 11.41
CA ASN A 6 7.50 11.23 10.33
C ASN A 6 7.20 12.10 9.10
N ILE A 7 6.58 13.26 9.26
CA ILE A 7 6.27 14.22 8.21
C ILE A 7 7.14 15.46 8.35
N PHE A 8 7.98 15.72 7.35
CA PHE A 8 8.76 16.95 7.29
C PHE A 8 9.05 17.33 5.84
N TRP A 9 9.35 18.61 5.63
CA TRP A 9 9.84 19.12 4.35
C TRP A 9 11.34 19.36 4.45
N ASP A 10 12.10 18.96 3.43
CA ASP A 10 13.52 19.27 3.35
C ASP A 10 13.81 20.62 2.68
N HIS A 11 15.08 21.00 2.65
CA HIS A 11 15.54 22.26 2.05
C HIS A 11 15.38 22.29 0.52
N ALA A 12 15.23 21.13 -0.13
CA ALA A 12 14.98 21.01 -1.56
C ALA A 12 13.47 21.10 -1.89
N GLY A 13 12.60 21.17 -0.88
CA GLY A 13 11.15 21.22 -1.05
C GLY A 13 10.52 19.85 -1.24
N HIS A 14 11.17 18.77 -0.79
CA HIS A 14 10.57 17.44 -0.76
C HIS A 14 9.86 17.18 0.57
N LEU A 15 8.65 16.63 0.48
CA LEU A 15 7.87 16.05 1.57
C LEU A 15 8.37 14.63 1.85
N HIS A 16 8.90 14.40 3.04
CA HIS A 16 9.24 13.07 3.55
C HIS A 16 8.13 12.62 4.49
N THR A 17 7.50 11.47 4.22
CA THR A 17 6.44 10.92 5.06
C THR A 17 6.35 9.41 5.02
N ASN A 18 5.80 8.80 6.08
CA ASN A 18 5.33 7.41 6.06
C ASN A 18 3.80 7.30 5.83
N ALA A 19 3.11 8.43 5.69
CA ALA A 19 1.67 8.51 5.40
C ALA A 19 0.75 7.75 6.38
N LEU A 20 1.19 7.52 7.62
CA LEU A 20 0.42 6.78 8.63
C LEU A 20 -0.51 7.65 9.48
N TYR A 21 -0.56 8.96 9.23
CA TYR A 21 -1.31 9.92 10.02
C TYR A 21 -2.78 10.09 9.59
N TRP A 22 -3.17 9.48 8.46
CA TRP A 22 -4.56 9.41 8.00
C TRP A 22 -4.96 7.97 7.64
N GLU A 23 -6.25 7.75 7.44
CA GLU A 23 -6.81 6.50 6.91
C GLU A 23 -6.70 6.49 5.38
N GLY A 24 -6.44 5.32 4.78
CA GLY A 24 -6.28 5.17 3.33
C GLY A 24 -5.50 3.91 2.94
N PHE A 25 -5.17 3.78 1.67
CA PHE A 25 -4.33 2.73 1.11
C PHE A 25 -2.93 2.72 1.72
N SER A 26 -2.36 3.88 2.04
CA SER A 26 -1.03 3.96 2.67
C SER A 26 -1.01 3.24 4.02
N ARG A 27 -2.07 3.43 4.82
CA ARG A 27 -2.23 2.76 6.11
C ARG A 27 -2.57 1.28 5.97
N LEU A 28 -3.49 0.94 5.07
CA LEU A 28 -3.83 -0.44 4.75
C LEU A 28 -2.59 -1.24 4.31
N LEU A 29 -1.75 -0.65 3.45
CA LEU A 29 -0.50 -1.25 3.00
C LEU A 29 0.39 -1.56 4.20
N TRP A 30 0.61 -0.59 5.09
CA TRP A 30 1.44 -0.81 6.26
C TRP A 30 0.88 -1.88 7.21
N GLU A 31 -0.42 -1.83 7.52
CA GLU A 31 -1.07 -2.83 8.36
C GLU A 31 -0.94 -4.24 7.78
N SER A 32 -1.00 -4.36 6.45
CA SER A 32 -0.79 -5.62 5.75
C SER A 32 0.66 -6.08 5.79
N LEU A 33 1.62 -5.20 5.49
CA LEU A 33 3.06 -5.53 5.54
C LEU A 33 3.49 -6.02 6.93
N ARG A 34 2.89 -5.49 8.00
CA ARG A 34 3.14 -5.98 9.37
C ARG A 34 2.74 -7.44 9.57
N LEU A 35 1.69 -7.93 8.90
CA LEU A 35 1.30 -9.35 8.94
C LEU A 35 2.38 -10.24 8.29
N PHE A 36 3.16 -9.68 7.37
CA PHE A 36 4.29 -10.32 6.72
C PHE A 36 5.64 -9.99 7.38
N PHE A 37 5.65 -9.54 8.65
CA PHE A 37 6.86 -9.30 9.45
C PHE A 37 7.78 -8.16 8.95
N TYR A 38 7.28 -7.23 8.15
CA TYR A 38 8.00 -5.98 7.92
C TYR A 38 8.08 -5.17 9.22
N THR A 39 9.27 -4.66 9.51
CA THR A 39 9.56 -3.89 10.74
C THR A 39 9.55 -2.38 10.52
N GLU A 40 9.65 -1.95 9.26
CA GLU A 40 9.71 -0.54 8.87
C GLU A 40 8.59 -0.22 7.88
N PRO A 41 7.89 0.91 8.04
CA PRO A 41 6.82 1.28 7.14
C PRO A 41 7.35 1.74 5.78
N PRO A 42 6.49 1.72 4.74
CA PRO A 42 6.81 2.35 3.47
C PRO A 42 7.18 3.83 3.67
N GLN A 43 8.18 4.28 2.93
CA GLN A 43 8.63 5.68 2.92
C GLN A 43 8.17 6.35 1.64
N TYR A 44 7.68 7.58 1.75
CA TYR A 44 7.21 8.41 0.65
C TYR A 44 8.04 9.70 0.62
N ASP A 45 8.55 10.02 -0.57
CA ASP A 45 9.22 11.26 -0.93
C ASP A 45 8.37 11.94 -2.01
N GLY A 46 7.77 13.08 -1.68
CA GLY A 46 6.86 13.81 -2.55
C GLY A 46 7.42 15.18 -2.91
N VAL A 47 7.29 15.61 -4.15
CA VAL A 47 7.67 16.97 -4.57
C VAL A 47 6.59 17.59 -5.42
N GLU A 48 6.27 18.86 -5.17
CA GLU A 48 5.36 19.65 -5.99
C GLU A 48 6.14 20.51 -6.97
N TYR A 49 5.63 20.62 -8.20
CA TYR A 49 6.24 21.42 -9.24
C TYR A 49 5.19 21.96 -10.20
N ARG A 50 5.60 22.83 -11.12
CA ARG A 50 4.75 23.29 -12.22
C ARG A 50 5.30 22.77 -13.54
N GLU A 51 4.43 22.17 -14.32
CA GLU A 51 4.71 21.71 -15.68
C GLU A 51 3.80 22.48 -16.63
N GLU A 52 4.39 23.29 -17.50
CA GLU A 52 3.62 24.14 -18.44
C GLU A 52 2.56 25.03 -17.75
N GLY A 53 2.85 25.47 -16.53
CA GLY A 53 1.94 26.29 -15.72
C GLY A 53 0.88 25.49 -14.94
N VAL A 54 0.78 24.17 -15.15
CA VAL A 54 -0.11 23.27 -14.43
C VAL A 54 0.58 22.75 -13.16
N PRO A 55 -0.04 22.88 -11.98
CA PRO A 55 0.47 22.24 -10.76
C PRO A 55 0.51 20.71 -10.91
N ARG A 56 1.65 20.14 -10.58
CA ARG A 56 1.92 18.70 -10.58
C ARG A 56 2.60 18.32 -9.28
N CYS A 57 2.59 17.03 -8.99
CA CYS A 57 3.45 16.47 -7.97
C CYS A 57 4.00 15.11 -8.44
N ARG A 58 5.14 14.72 -7.88
CA ARG A 58 5.74 13.41 -8.08
C ARG A 58 5.98 12.80 -6.72
N VAL A 59 5.59 11.55 -6.55
CA VAL A 59 5.79 10.78 -5.32
C VAL A 59 6.61 9.54 -5.65
N LYS A 60 7.74 9.41 -4.97
CA LYS A 60 8.52 8.19 -4.91
C LYS A 60 8.17 7.48 -3.61
N MET A 61 7.81 6.21 -3.71
CA MET A 61 7.50 5.38 -2.56
C MET A 61 8.41 4.15 -2.55
N THR A 62 8.92 3.79 -1.37
CA THR A 62 9.75 2.60 -1.18
C THR A 62 9.18 1.72 -0.07
N ILE A 63 8.91 0.46 -0.37
CA ILE A 63 8.82 -0.60 0.64
C ILE A 63 10.25 -1.12 0.85
N PRO A 64 10.77 -1.09 2.09
CA PRO A 64 12.15 -1.47 2.36
C PRO A 64 12.41 -2.96 2.10
N GLN A 65 13.67 -3.35 2.07
CA GLN A 65 14.08 -4.76 2.00
C GLN A 65 13.45 -5.55 3.16
N HIS A 66 12.88 -6.71 2.87
CA HIS A 66 12.32 -7.55 3.92
C HIS A 66 13.43 -8.04 4.87
N PRO A 67 13.29 -7.88 6.20
CA PRO A 67 14.36 -8.11 7.17
C PRO A 67 14.84 -9.57 7.24
N PHE A 68 13.94 -10.53 6.98
CA PHE A 68 14.23 -11.97 7.08
C PHE A 68 14.24 -12.71 5.72
N ARG A 69 13.98 -12.03 4.60
CA ARG A 69 13.77 -12.66 3.30
C ARG A 69 14.51 -11.87 2.22
N SER A 70 15.76 -12.23 1.96
CA SER A 70 16.58 -11.56 0.94
C SER A 70 16.01 -11.67 -0.48
N GLN A 71 15.19 -12.69 -0.75
CA GLN A 71 14.51 -12.85 -2.04
C GLN A 71 13.36 -11.85 -2.25
N TRP A 72 12.84 -11.23 -1.18
CA TRP A 72 11.81 -10.20 -1.25
C TRP A 72 12.50 -8.85 -1.43
N GLN A 73 12.74 -8.49 -2.68
CA GLN A 73 13.42 -7.24 -3.04
C GLN A 73 12.62 -6.01 -2.59
N PRO A 74 13.27 -4.86 -2.36
CA PRO A 74 12.56 -3.60 -2.12
C PRO A 74 11.61 -3.29 -3.28
N ILE A 75 10.46 -2.71 -2.98
CA ILE A 75 9.50 -2.26 -3.99
C ILE A 75 9.61 -0.75 -4.09
N GLU A 76 10.07 -0.27 -5.22
CA GLU A 76 10.16 1.16 -5.54
C GLU A 76 9.08 1.55 -6.54
N ILE A 77 8.40 2.66 -6.26
CA ILE A 77 7.29 3.17 -7.07
C ILE A 77 7.51 4.65 -7.31
N ASP A 78 7.20 5.08 -8.53
CA ASP A 78 7.27 6.46 -8.95
C ASP A 78 5.95 6.84 -9.65
N VAL A 79 5.26 7.83 -9.11
CA VAL A 79 3.95 8.28 -9.60
C VAL A 79 3.93 9.79 -9.75
N VAL A 80 3.41 10.27 -10.88
CA VAL A 80 3.11 11.68 -11.11
C VAL A 80 1.59 11.88 -10.96
N GLY A 81 1.20 12.93 -10.26
CA GLY A 81 -0.19 13.34 -10.09
C GLY A 81 -0.35 14.84 -9.98
N TYR A 82 -1.50 15.27 -9.48
CA TYR A 82 -1.87 16.69 -9.36
C TYR A 82 -1.92 17.18 -7.92
N CYS A 83 -2.16 16.29 -6.96
CA CYS A 83 -2.24 16.55 -5.54
C CYS A 83 -1.37 15.53 -4.80
N LEU A 84 -0.54 15.97 -3.84
CA LEU A 84 0.36 15.09 -3.11
C LEU A 84 -0.37 13.95 -2.39
N VAL A 85 -1.47 14.26 -1.69
CA VAL A 85 -2.23 13.28 -0.91
C VAL A 85 -2.77 12.18 -1.82
N ASP A 86 -3.44 12.54 -2.92
CA ASP A 86 -3.99 11.58 -3.88
C ASP A 86 -2.89 10.74 -4.55
N THR A 87 -1.73 11.34 -4.79
CA THR A 87 -0.59 10.67 -5.44
C THR A 87 0.11 9.70 -4.50
N ILE A 88 0.19 10.02 -3.20
CA ILE A 88 0.63 9.10 -2.14
C ILE A 88 -0.29 7.88 -2.08
N GLU A 89 -1.60 8.09 -2.04
CA GLU A 89 -2.59 7.01 -2.01
C GLU A 89 -2.54 6.15 -3.28
N THR A 90 -2.33 6.79 -4.44
CA THR A 90 -2.11 6.07 -5.71
C THR A 90 -0.83 5.23 -5.68
N ALA A 91 0.25 5.75 -5.12
CA ALA A 91 1.50 5.00 -4.97
C ALA A 91 1.31 3.80 -4.04
N ALA A 92 0.59 3.97 -2.92
CA ALA A 92 0.26 2.90 -2.00
C ALA A 92 -0.58 1.80 -2.65
N LEU A 93 -1.62 2.17 -3.41
CA LEU A 93 -2.45 1.20 -4.14
C LEU A 93 -1.63 0.41 -5.16
N LYS A 94 -0.78 1.09 -5.94
CA LYS A 94 0.15 0.40 -6.85
C LYS A 94 1.08 -0.56 -6.11
N ALA A 95 1.52 -0.20 -4.92
CA ALA A 95 2.36 -1.07 -4.09
C ALA A 95 1.65 -2.32 -3.63
N ILE A 96 0.40 -2.19 -3.21
CA ILE A 96 -0.45 -3.32 -2.85
C ILE A 96 -0.57 -4.28 -4.04
N HIS A 97 -0.80 -3.76 -5.25
CA HIS A 97 -0.86 -4.59 -6.46
C HIS A 97 0.46 -5.30 -6.74
N ILE A 98 1.59 -4.59 -6.72
CA ILE A 98 2.91 -5.18 -6.97
C ILE A 98 3.23 -6.26 -5.91
N PHE A 99 3.02 -5.96 -4.64
CA PHE A 99 3.29 -6.87 -3.54
C PHE A 99 2.47 -8.16 -3.67
N CYS A 100 1.16 -8.04 -3.95
CA CYS A 100 0.29 -9.19 -4.16
C CYS A 100 0.67 -10.03 -5.38
N ASN A 101 1.20 -9.42 -6.43
CA ASN A 101 1.63 -10.13 -7.64
C ASN A 101 3.00 -10.80 -7.48
N GLN A 102 3.88 -10.24 -6.64
CA GLN A 102 5.19 -10.84 -6.34
C GLN A 102 5.09 -12.04 -5.37
N HIS A 103 4.07 -12.05 -4.51
CA HIS A 103 3.92 -13.05 -3.43
C HIS A 103 2.52 -13.69 -3.39
N PRO A 104 2.01 -14.24 -4.50
CA PRO A 104 0.61 -14.65 -4.61
C PRO A 104 0.24 -15.80 -3.65
N MET A 105 1.19 -16.68 -3.32
CA MET A 105 0.97 -17.81 -2.42
C MET A 105 0.99 -17.38 -0.95
N GLU A 106 1.85 -16.42 -0.61
CA GLU A 106 1.98 -15.90 0.75
C GLU A 106 0.82 -14.97 1.11
N VAL A 107 0.34 -14.16 0.16
CA VAL A 107 -0.80 -13.25 0.39
C VAL A 107 -2.15 -13.97 0.30
N ALA A 108 -2.20 -15.20 -0.21
CA ALA A 108 -3.42 -15.99 -0.22
C ALA A 108 -3.95 -16.19 1.21
N GLY A 109 -5.21 -15.81 1.46
CA GLY A 109 -5.79 -15.85 2.81
C GLY A 109 -5.68 -14.55 3.61
N HIS A 110 -4.91 -13.55 3.16
CA HIS A 110 -4.83 -12.22 3.78
C HIS A 110 -5.66 -11.13 3.07
N PRO A 111 -6.42 -10.29 3.80
CA PRO A 111 -7.31 -9.27 3.22
C PRO A 111 -6.69 -8.37 2.13
N ILE A 112 -5.38 -8.10 2.19
CA ILE A 112 -4.66 -7.33 1.17
C ILE A 112 -4.76 -7.93 -0.24
N SER A 113 -4.90 -9.25 -0.36
CA SER A 113 -4.99 -9.94 -1.64
C SER A 113 -6.31 -9.70 -2.37
N LEU A 114 -7.27 -8.99 -1.75
CA LEU A 114 -8.56 -8.60 -2.34
C LEU A 114 -8.48 -7.26 -3.10
N PHE A 115 -7.43 -6.47 -2.89
CA PHE A 115 -7.23 -5.18 -3.55
C PHE A 115 -6.73 -5.22 -5.02
N PRO A 116 -6.06 -6.27 -5.52
CA PRO A 116 -5.85 -6.43 -6.96
C PRO A 116 -7.14 -6.97 -7.59
N ALA A 117 -8.20 -6.17 -7.60
CA ALA A 117 -9.39 -6.41 -8.41
C ALA A 117 -9.30 -5.48 -9.64
N ILE A 118 -8.43 -5.80 -10.59
CA ILE A 118 -8.38 -5.10 -11.88
C ILE A 118 -9.53 -5.59 -12.78
N ASP A 119 -9.96 -6.85 -12.62
CA ASP A 119 -11.10 -7.41 -13.35
C ASP A 119 -11.68 -8.62 -12.57
N SER A 120 -13.00 -8.67 -12.37
CA SER A 120 -13.68 -9.85 -11.79
C SER A 120 -13.60 -11.10 -12.70
N SER A 121 -13.21 -10.90 -13.96
CA SER A 121 -12.97 -11.93 -14.97
C SER A 121 -11.56 -12.53 -14.88
N ASP A 122 -10.68 -12.00 -14.02
CA ASP A 122 -9.31 -12.49 -13.86
C ASP A 122 -9.32 -13.93 -13.28
N PRO A 123 -8.73 -14.92 -13.98
CA PRO A 123 -8.60 -16.28 -13.46
C PRO A 123 -7.87 -16.33 -12.11
N GLU A 124 -6.93 -15.40 -11.86
CA GLU A 124 -6.18 -15.30 -10.62
C GLU A 124 -7.06 -14.79 -9.46
N TRP A 125 -7.98 -13.86 -9.74
CA TRP A 125 -9.02 -13.41 -8.80
C TRP A 125 -9.93 -14.57 -8.39
N ASN A 126 -10.42 -15.34 -9.36
CA ASN A 126 -11.31 -16.48 -9.11
C ASN A 126 -10.61 -17.59 -8.30
N PHE A 127 -9.33 -17.85 -8.57
CA PHE A 127 -8.52 -18.79 -7.78
C PHE A 127 -8.38 -18.33 -6.32
N ARG A 128 -8.11 -17.04 -6.10
CA ARG A 128 -8.02 -16.46 -4.75
C ARG A 128 -9.34 -16.64 -4.00
N ILE A 129 -10.47 -16.18 -4.56
CA ILE A 129 -11.80 -16.28 -3.93
C ILE A 129 -12.19 -17.73 -3.63
N ALA A 130 -11.94 -18.66 -4.55
CA ALA A 130 -12.23 -20.08 -4.33
C ALA A 130 -11.43 -20.68 -3.16
N HIS A 131 -10.15 -20.27 -3.01
CA HIS A 131 -9.31 -20.66 -1.89
C HIS A 131 -9.77 -20.04 -0.56
N TYR A 132 -10.20 -18.77 -0.57
CA TYR A 132 -10.82 -18.10 0.58
C TYR A 132 -12.10 -18.77 1.05
N GLY A 133 -12.96 -19.20 0.12
CA GLY A 133 -14.21 -19.91 0.41
C GLY A 133 -14.01 -21.14 1.30
N HIS A 134 -12.82 -21.76 1.24
CA HIS A 134 -12.48 -22.95 2.01
C HIS A 134 -11.83 -22.66 3.37
N MET A 135 -11.39 -21.41 3.63
CA MET A 135 -10.75 -20.96 4.89
C MET A 135 -11.65 -20.08 5.77
N LEU A 136 -12.83 -19.68 5.29
CA LEU A 136 -13.81 -18.81 5.97
C LEU A 136 -14.57 -19.52 7.12
N GLY A 137 -13.82 -19.96 8.13
CA GLY A 137 -14.32 -20.05 9.51
C GLY A 137 -14.15 -18.71 10.24
N ASP A 138 -13.76 -18.74 11.51
CA ASP A 138 -13.68 -17.59 12.44
C ASP A 138 -12.90 -16.33 11.95
N LEU A 139 -12.09 -16.42 10.89
CA LEU A 139 -11.37 -15.28 10.29
C LEU A 139 -12.30 -14.31 9.51
N ALA A 140 -13.52 -14.74 9.21
CA ALA A 140 -14.49 -13.99 8.40
C ALA A 140 -14.90 -12.64 9.02
N GLU A 141 -15.01 -12.54 10.36
CA GLU A 141 -15.54 -11.33 11.01
C GLU A 141 -14.53 -10.16 11.01
N GLU A 142 -13.26 -10.43 11.34
CA GLU A 142 -12.19 -9.42 11.26
C GLU A 142 -11.93 -9.01 9.81
N THR A 143 -12.07 -9.95 8.87
CA THR A 143 -11.97 -9.73 7.42
C THR A 143 -13.08 -8.83 6.90
N LEU A 144 -14.33 -9.06 7.32
CA LEU A 144 -15.46 -8.21 6.97
C LEU A 144 -15.30 -6.80 7.58
N ARG A 145 -14.88 -6.72 8.85
CA ARG A 145 -14.71 -5.46 9.58
C ARG A 145 -13.63 -4.57 8.96
N GLY A 146 -12.50 -5.16 8.55
CA GLY A 146 -11.44 -4.46 7.83
C GLY A 146 -11.94 -3.93 6.49
N THR A 147 -12.52 -4.80 5.66
CA THR A 147 -13.01 -4.44 4.32
C THR A 147 -14.10 -3.36 4.37
N ILE A 148 -15.06 -3.46 5.30
CA ILE A 148 -16.12 -2.46 5.51
C ILE A 148 -15.56 -1.11 5.96
N ARG A 149 -14.48 -1.10 6.75
CA ARG A 149 -13.82 0.15 7.18
C ARG A 149 -13.15 0.89 6.03
N PHE A 150 -12.59 0.17 5.05
CA PHE A 150 -11.92 0.79 3.90
C PHE A 150 -12.87 1.12 2.73
N MET A 151 -14.03 0.46 2.64
CA MET A 151 -15.02 0.72 1.59
C MET A 151 -16.08 1.77 1.95
N ASN A 152 -16.22 2.15 3.24
CA ASN A 152 -17.10 3.23 3.68
C ASN A 152 -16.36 4.58 3.72
N VAL A 153 -16.11 5.16 2.55
CA VAL A 153 -15.71 6.57 2.37
C VAL A 153 -16.94 7.40 2.04
#